data_AF-A0A2N7QF06-F1
#
_entry.id   AF-A0A2N7QF06-F1
#
_cell.length_a   1.000
_cell.length_b   1.000
_cell.length_c   1.000
_cell.angle_alpha   90.00
_cell.angle_beta   90.00
_cell.angle_gamma   90.00
#
_symmetry.space_group_name_H-M   'P 1'
#
loop_
_entity.id
_entity.type
_entity.pdbx_description
1 polymer ?
#
loop_
_entity_poly.entity_id
_entity_poly.type
_entity_poly.pdbx_seq_one_letter_code
_entity_poly.pdbx_strand_id
1 'polypeptide(L)'
;MKIKIKGLGEFQLNPGLPLKTLIPEIKKITSQLPIGFKHNHEYIDWHYSFNEKDLENLELEPIFSSNKEALIFLRHTASHVLAQAVKELFPEAKLGIGPPTEEGFYYDIYYKKPFDEEDLKKIEEKVKEIIKKNLSLERREISKEEARRLFERLKEDFKLELIEELPNSKVSIYSQENFVDLCKGPHLLSTGEIKAIKLLSVAGAYWRGDERNPMLWRIYGTAFFSKEELKEYLERLEEIKRRDHRKLGKELELFTIEEDIGPGLVIWLPKGAIIRNIIENFWKEVHLKRGYQLVYTPHIALKDLWKVSGHLDFYAENMFPSMELENRAYQLKPMNCPFHIYVYNQKRRSYKEFPIRYCELGTVYRFERSGVL
;
A
#
# COMPACT_ATOMS: atom_id res chain seq x y z
N MET A 1 -18.90 -21.53 25.66
CA MET A 1 -17.96 -20.44 25.98
C MET A 1 -18.76 -19.17 26.21
N LYS A 2 -18.35 -18.33 27.16
CA LYS A 2 -18.96 -17.00 27.36
C LYS A 2 -18.17 -15.97 26.56
N ILE A 3 -18.85 -15.19 25.74
CA ILE A 3 -18.28 -14.08 24.98
C ILE A 3 -18.93 -12.80 25.48
N LYS A 4 -18.12 -11.81 25.84
CA LYS A 4 -18.62 -10.49 26.21
C LYS A 4 -18.49 -9.57 25.00
N ILE A 5 -19.60 -9.06 24.50
CA ILE A 5 -19.60 -8.04 23.44
C ILE A 5 -19.90 -6.70 24.10
N LYS A 6 -18.92 -5.79 24.04
CA LYS A 6 -19.00 -4.48 24.69
C LYS A 6 -20.25 -3.72 24.25
N GLY A 7 -21.10 -3.35 25.20
CA GLY A 7 -22.37 -2.64 24.96
C GLY A 7 -23.55 -3.52 24.52
N LEU A 8 -23.35 -4.81 24.20
CA LEU A 8 -24.42 -5.74 23.79
C LEU A 8 -24.67 -6.87 24.80
N GLY A 9 -23.73 -7.13 25.71
CA GLY A 9 -23.91 -8.08 26.81
C GLY A 9 -23.05 -9.33 26.69
N GLU A 10 -23.42 -10.38 27.44
CA GLU A 10 -22.76 -11.68 27.43
C GLU A 10 -23.57 -12.71 26.64
N PHE A 11 -22.88 -13.51 25.83
CA PHE A 11 -23.48 -14.52 24.97
C PHE A 11 -22.79 -15.87 25.16
N GLN A 12 -23.53 -16.95 24.92
CA GLN A 12 -23.00 -18.31 24.97
C GLN A 12 -22.74 -18.84 23.55
N LEU A 13 -21.48 -19.07 23.20
CA LEU A 13 -21.07 -19.67 21.92
C LEU A 13 -20.52 -21.08 22.17
N ASN A 14 -20.86 -22.06 21.33
CA ASN A 14 -20.22 -23.38 21.41
C ASN A 14 -18.86 -23.36 20.70
N PRO A 15 -17.79 -23.95 21.29
CA PRO A 15 -16.47 -24.03 20.66
C PRO A 15 -16.52 -24.53 19.21
N GLY A 16 -15.77 -23.88 18.33
CA GLY A 16 -15.72 -24.18 16.90
C GLY A 16 -16.89 -23.65 16.06
N LEU A 17 -17.99 -23.20 16.67
CA LEU A 17 -19.06 -22.52 15.92
C LEU A 17 -18.67 -21.07 15.58
N PRO A 18 -19.04 -20.59 14.39
CA PRO A 18 -18.73 -19.22 13.97
C PRO A 18 -19.60 -18.21 14.70
N LEU A 19 -19.07 -17.01 14.94
CA LEU A 19 -19.78 -15.93 15.63
C LEU A 19 -21.17 -15.60 15.04
N LYS A 20 -21.37 -15.83 13.73
CA LYS A 20 -22.66 -15.60 13.06
C LYS A 20 -23.83 -16.39 13.67
N THR A 21 -23.58 -17.47 14.42
CA THR A 21 -24.64 -18.18 15.15
C THR A 21 -25.27 -17.35 16.26
N LEU A 22 -24.60 -16.31 16.75
CA LEU A 22 -25.11 -15.39 17.78
C LEU A 22 -26.04 -14.30 17.20
N ILE A 23 -26.07 -14.13 15.87
CA ILE A 23 -26.87 -13.07 15.21
C ILE A 23 -28.34 -13.07 15.65
N PRO A 24 -29.06 -14.21 15.73
CA PRO A 24 -30.45 -14.22 16.18
C PRO A 24 -30.67 -13.69 17.60
N GLU A 25 -29.71 -13.91 18.50
CA GLU A 25 -29.79 -13.40 19.88
C GLU A 25 -29.47 -11.91 19.92
N ILE A 26 -28.43 -11.47 19.20
CA ILE A 26 -28.03 -10.07 19.14
C ILE A 26 -29.12 -9.20 18.49
N LYS A 27 -29.81 -9.72 17.46
CA LYS A 27 -30.96 -9.04 16.83
C LYS A 27 -32.15 -8.80 17.77
N LYS A 28 -32.23 -9.49 18.91
CA LYS A 28 -33.26 -9.22 19.94
C LYS A 28 -32.92 -7.98 20.78
N ILE A 29 -31.65 -7.58 20.79
CA ILE A 29 -31.12 -6.50 21.64
C ILE A 29 -30.94 -5.21 20.83
N THR A 30 -30.43 -5.32 19.60
CA THR A 30 -30.17 -4.18 18.71
C THR A 30 -30.73 -4.43 17.32
N SER A 31 -31.27 -3.38 16.71
CA SER A 31 -31.66 -3.39 15.29
C SER A 31 -30.46 -3.25 14.35
N GLN A 32 -29.37 -2.64 14.83
CA GLN A 32 -28.14 -2.45 14.07
C GLN A 32 -27.10 -3.49 14.48
N LEU A 33 -26.81 -4.42 13.58
CA LEU A 33 -25.73 -5.38 13.78
C LEU A 33 -24.36 -4.70 13.58
N PRO A 34 -23.37 -5.04 14.42
CA PRO A 34 -21.97 -4.78 14.11
C PRO A 34 -21.59 -5.42 12.76
N ILE A 35 -20.74 -4.75 12.00
CA ILE A 35 -20.10 -5.29 10.79
C ILE A 35 -19.09 -6.39 11.16
N GLY A 36 -18.42 -6.22 12.30
CA GLY A 36 -17.49 -7.17 12.87
C GLY A 36 -17.01 -6.69 14.23
N PHE A 37 -15.84 -7.15 14.64
CA PHE A 37 -15.33 -6.96 15.98
C PHE A 37 -13.84 -6.65 15.99
N LYS A 38 -13.38 -6.07 17.10
CA LYS A 38 -11.97 -5.93 17.44
C LYS A 38 -11.68 -6.72 18.71
N HIS A 39 -10.56 -7.44 18.71
CA HIS A 39 -10.04 -8.14 19.89
C HIS A 39 -8.52 -8.10 19.86
N ASN A 40 -7.88 -7.61 20.92
CA ASN A 40 -6.41 -7.48 21.02
C ASN A 40 -5.75 -6.79 19.80
N HIS A 41 -6.40 -5.76 19.24
CA HIS A 41 -6.00 -5.03 18.02
C HIS A 41 -6.16 -5.80 16.69
N GLU A 42 -6.64 -7.04 16.71
CA GLU A 42 -7.00 -7.78 15.49
C GLU A 42 -8.48 -7.58 15.15
N TYR A 43 -8.78 -7.55 13.85
CA TYR A 43 -10.15 -7.50 13.34
C TYR A 43 -10.69 -8.92 13.15
N ILE A 44 -11.89 -9.16 13.68
CA ILE A 44 -12.57 -10.44 13.68
C ILE A 44 -13.93 -10.26 13.02
N ASP A 45 -14.25 -11.10 12.04
CA ASP A 45 -15.57 -11.10 11.42
C ASP A 45 -16.51 -12.16 11.99
N TRP A 46 -17.75 -12.14 11.53
CA TRP A 46 -18.79 -13.07 11.92
C TRP A 46 -18.54 -14.53 11.51
N HIS A 47 -17.62 -14.79 10.61
CA HIS A 47 -17.30 -16.15 10.16
C HIS A 47 -16.19 -16.79 11.01
N TYR A 48 -15.57 -16.02 11.89
CA TYR A 48 -14.54 -16.51 12.80
C TYR A 48 -15.13 -17.44 13.87
N SER A 49 -14.40 -18.52 14.16
CA SER A 49 -14.71 -19.48 15.22
C SER A 49 -13.58 -19.50 16.24
N PHE A 50 -13.93 -19.48 17.53
CA PHE A 50 -12.96 -19.61 18.62
C PHE A 50 -12.83 -21.08 19.06
N ASN A 51 -11.60 -21.49 19.38
CA ASN A 51 -11.30 -22.80 19.94
C ASN A 51 -11.22 -22.73 21.47
N GLU A 52 -11.25 -23.90 22.13
CA GLU A 52 -11.12 -24.00 23.59
C GLU A 52 -9.78 -23.48 24.16
N LYS A 53 -8.80 -23.14 23.32
CA LYS A 53 -7.55 -22.54 23.79
C LYS A 53 -7.60 -21.01 23.84
N ASP A 54 -8.60 -20.40 23.24
CA ASP A 54 -8.75 -18.93 23.14
C ASP A 54 -9.57 -18.35 24.32
N LEU A 55 -9.62 -19.08 25.45
CA LEU A 55 -10.74 -19.05 26.42
C LEU A 55 -10.65 -18.07 27.60
N GLU A 56 -9.55 -17.37 27.84
CA GLU A 56 -9.46 -16.47 29.00
C GLU A 56 -9.84 -15.03 28.63
N ASN A 57 -11.02 -14.59 29.09
CA ASN A 57 -11.54 -13.21 28.98
C ASN A 57 -11.73 -12.69 27.54
N LEU A 58 -12.47 -13.43 26.71
CA LEU A 58 -12.84 -12.99 25.36
C LEU A 58 -13.86 -11.84 25.39
N GLU A 59 -13.34 -10.62 25.36
CA GLU A 59 -14.10 -9.38 25.17
C GLU A 59 -13.94 -8.87 23.73
N LEU A 60 -15.06 -8.66 23.04
CA LEU A 60 -15.14 -8.17 21.67
C LEU A 60 -15.67 -6.74 21.65
N GLU A 61 -14.97 -5.85 20.95
CA GLU A 61 -15.45 -4.49 20.70
C GLU A 61 -16.21 -4.47 19.36
N PRO A 62 -17.51 -4.14 19.33
CA PRO A 62 -18.27 -4.12 18.09
C PRO A 62 -17.85 -2.94 17.20
N ILE A 63 -17.72 -3.23 15.90
CA ILE A 63 -17.43 -2.23 14.86
C ILE A 63 -18.71 -2.05 14.04
N PHE A 64 -19.24 -0.83 13.99
CA PHE A 64 -20.42 -0.50 13.21
C PHE A 64 -20.04 0.18 11.89
N SER A 65 -20.98 0.22 10.94
CA SER A 65 -20.77 0.82 9.61
C SER A 65 -20.37 2.31 9.66
N SER A 66 -20.69 3.01 10.75
CA SER A 66 -20.29 4.41 10.98
C SER A 66 -18.83 4.57 11.40
N ASN A 67 -18.16 3.49 11.81
CA ASN A 67 -16.74 3.52 12.18
C ASN A 67 -15.88 3.42 10.91
N LYS A 68 -14.84 4.27 10.78
CA LYS A 68 -13.91 4.23 9.64
C LYS A 68 -13.26 2.85 9.46
N GLU A 69 -12.98 2.14 10.56
CA GLU A 69 -12.40 0.78 10.54
C GLU A 69 -13.31 -0.25 9.84
N ALA A 70 -14.63 -0.03 9.79
CA ALA A 70 -15.56 -0.94 9.10
C ALA A 70 -15.28 -1.04 7.59
N LEU A 71 -14.64 -0.01 7.00
CA LEU A 71 -14.24 -0.02 5.59
C LEU A 71 -13.24 -1.14 5.28
N ILE A 72 -12.45 -1.61 6.26
CA ILE A 72 -11.52 -2.72 6.08
C ILE A 72 -12.28 -3.99 5.68
N PHE A 73 -13.37 -4.32 6.39
CA PHE A 73 -14.22 -5.48 6.11
C PHE A 73 -14.89 -5.36 4.74
N LEU A 74 -15.43 -4.17 4.46
CA LEU A 74 -16.09 -3.86 3.19
C LEU A 74 -15.15 -4.00 1.99
N ARG A 75 -13.98 -3.37 2.06
CA ARG A 75 -13.02 -3.32 0.96
C ARG A 75 -12.32 -4.65 0.75
N HIS A 76 -12.11 -5.43 1.80
CA HIS A 76 -11.57 -6.78 1.67
C HIS A 76 -12.60 -7.73 1.04
N THR A 77 -13.87 -7.61 1.39
CA THR A 77 -14.95 -8.34 0.70
C THR A 77 -15.05 -7.91 -0.76
N ALA A 78 -14.92 -6.61 -1.04
CA ALA A 78 -14.91 -6.09 -2.40
C ALA A 78 -13.72 -6.61 -3.24
N SER A 79 -12.53 -6.80 -2.64
CA SER A 79 -11.39 -7.40 -3.33
C SER A 79 -11.65 -8.87 -3.69
N HIS A 80 -12.29 -9.65 -2.81
CA HIS A 80 -12.71 -11.03 -3.12
C HIS A 80 -13.76 -11.09 -4.23
N VAL A 81 -14.74 -10.18 -4.22
CA VAL A 81 -15.72 -10.10 -5.31
C VAL A 81 -15.06 -9.74 -6.64
N LEU A 82 -14.07 -8.84 -6.62
CA LEU A 82 -13.24 -8.53 -7.80
C LEU A 82 -12.51 -9.78 -8.30
N ALA A 83 -11.85 -10.53 -7.41
CA ALA A 83 -11.15 -11.75 -7.77
C ALA A 83 -12.09 -12.82 -8.35
N GLN A 84 -13.27 -13.02 -7.76
CA GLN A 84 -14.30 -13.89 -8.32
C GLN A 84 -14.72 -13.44 -9.72
N ALA A 85 -15.02 -12.16 -9.91
CA ALA A 85 -15.42 -11.61 -11.20
C ALA A 85 -14.35 -11.86 -12.28
N VAL A 86 -13.07 -11.68 -11.94
CA VAL A 86 -11.97 -11.95 -12.86
C VAL A 86 -11.85 -13.44 -13.15
N LYS A 87 -11.99 -14.34 -12.17
CA LYS A 87 -11.95 -15.79 -12.43
C LYS A 87 -13.12 -16.28 -13.29
N GLU A 88 -14.30 -15.67 -13.16
CA GLU A 88 -15.46 -16.02 -14.00
C GLU A 88 -15.31 -15.53 -15.45
N LEU A 89 -14.72 -14.35 -15.66
CA LEU A 89 -14.51 -13.78 -17.01
C LEU A 89 -13.23 -14.29 -17.69
N PHE A 90 -12.18 -14.53 -16.91
CA PHE A 90 -10.84 -14.90 -17.36
C PHE A 90 -10.34 -16.13 -16.57
N PRO A 91 -10.83 -17.35 -16.88
CA PRO A 91 -10.52 -18.55 -16.09
C PRO A 91 -9.02 -18.88 -15.97
N GLU A 92 -8.23 -18.49 -16.97
CA GLU A 92 -6.77 -18.68 -17.03
C GLU A 92 -5.98 -17.68 -16.15
N ALA A 93 -6.63 -16.65 -15.61
CA ALA A 93 -5.99 -15.71 -14.70
C ALA A 93 -5.63 -16.41 -13.37
N LYS A 94 -4.47 -16.07 -12.80
CA LYS A 94 -4.01 -16.58 -11.50
C LYS A 94 -3.98 -15.45 -10.48
N LEU A 95 -4.47 -15.73 -9.28
CA LEU A 95 -4.68 -14.75 -8.23
C LEU A 95 -3.46 -14.67 -7.31
N GLY A 96 -2.93 -13.46 -7.14
CA GLY A 96 -1.88 -13.11 -6.19
C GLY A 96 -2.45 -12.62 -4.86
N ILE A 97 -2.18 -11.36 -4.53
CA ILE A 97 -2.53 -10.73 -3.25
C ILE A 97 -3.54 -9.61 -3.48
N GLY A 98 -4.57 -9.53 -2.62
CA GLY A 98 -5.63 -8.53 -2.76
C GLY A 98 -6.12 -7.92 -1.44
N PRO A 99 -5.31 -7.05 -0.81
CA PRO A 99 -5.61 -6.53 0.51
C PRO A 99 -6.52 -5.30 0.43
N PRO A 100 -7.28 -5.01 1.50
CA PRO A 100 -7.86 -3.69 1.69
C PRO A 100 -6.76 -2.65 1.94
N THR A 101 -7.04 -1.40 1.61
CA THR A 101 -6.19 -0.23 1.87
C THR A 101 -7.00 0.89 2.53
N GLU A 102 -6.32 1.93 3.00
CA GLU A 102 -6.98 3.10 3.59
C GLU A 102 -7.90 3.85 2.59
N GLU A 103 -7.64 3.73 1.30
CA GLU A 103 -8.38 4.43 0.25
C GLU A 103 -9.29 3.52 -0.58
N GLY A 104 -9.11 2.20 -0.50
CA GLY A 104 -9.86 1.24 -1.28
C GLY A 104 -9.32 -0.17 -1.11
N PHE A 105 -9.03 -0.84 -2.22
CA PHE A 105 -8.40 -2.16 -2.26
C PHE A 105 -7.70 -2.32 -3.61
N TYR A 106 -6.89 -3.35 -3.72
CA TYR A 106 -6.42 -3.82 -5.02
C TYR A 106 -6.43 -5.34 -5.07
N TYR A 107 -6.24 -5.90 -6.26
CA TYR A 107 -5.93 -7.30 -6.43
C TYR A 107 -4.86 -7.49 -7.51
N ASP A 108 -3.79 -8.20 -7.17
CA ASP A 108 -2.71 -8.57 -8.09
C ASP A 108 -3.08 -9.85 -8.83
N ILE A 109 -3.10 -9.78 -10.16
CA ILE A 109 -3.59 -10.85 -11.01
C ILE A 109 -2.59 -11.11 -12.12
N TYR A 110 -2.10 -12.35 -12.19
CA TYR A 110 -1.31 -12.77 -13.33
C TYR A 110 -2.22 -13.15 -14.49
N TYR A 111 -2.05 -12.47 -15.61
CA TYR A 111 -2.71 -12.79 -16.87
C TYR A 111 -1.77 -12.45 -18.03
N LYS A 112 -1.81 -13.25 -19.10
CA LYS A 112 -0.84 -13.14 -20.21
C LYS A 112 -0.86 -11.77 -20.91
N LYS A 113 -1.97 -11.05 -20.82
CA LYS A 113 -2.16 -9.72 -21.42
C LYS A 113 -2.58 -8.73 -20.35
N PRO A 114 -2.28 -7.43 -20.52
CA PRO A 114 -2.85 -6.40 -19.66
C PRO A 114 -4.36 -6.36 -19.78
N PHE A 115 -5.04 -5.98 -18.70
CA PHE A 115 -6.45 -5.62 -18.73
C PHE A 115 -6.57 -4.20 -19.28
N ASP A 116 -7.32 -4.03 -20.37
CA ASP A 116 -7.61 -2.71 -20.93
C ASP A 116 -8.84 -2.06 -20.27
N GLU A 117 -9.21 -0.87 -20.74
CA GLU A 117 -10.38 -0.16 -20.22
C GLU A 117 -11.72 -0.89 -20.49
N GLU A 118 -11.80 -1.68 -21.55
CA GLU A 118 -13.01 -2.45 -21.88
C GLU A 118 -13.13 -3.66 -20.96
N ASP A 119 -12.02 -4.36 -20.70
CA ASP A 119 -11.95 -5.43 -19.70
C ASP A 119 -12.31 -4.91 -18.32
N LEU A 120 -11.79 -3.74 -17.92
CA LEU A 120 -12.11 -3.14 -16.62
C LEU A 120 -13.61 -2.84 -16.48
N LYS A 121 -14.26 -2.37 -17.55
CA LYS A 121 -15.73 -2.17 -17.58
C LYS A 121 -16.48 -3.49 -17.46
N LYS A 122 -16.08 -4.53 -18.18
CA LYS A 122 -16.67 -5.89 -18.10
C LYS A 122 -16.54 -6.47 -16.69
N ILE A 123 -15.36 -6.34 -16.08
CA ILE A 123 -15.09 -6.77 -14.71
C ILE A 123 -15.98 -6.00 -13.73
N GLU A 124 -16.08 -4.67 -13.84
CA GLU A 124 -16.93 -3.87 -12.96
C GLU A 124 -18.42 -4.28 -13.04
N GLU A 125 -18.94 -4.56 -14.24
CA GLU A 125 -20.31 -5.05 -14.40
C GLU A 125 -20.50 -6.44 -13.79
N LYS A 126 -19.51 -7.33 -13.95
CA LYS A 126 -19.55 -8.66 -13.32
C LYS A 126 -19.48 -8.60 -11.80
N VAL A 127 -18.68 -7.68 -11.25
CA VAL A 127 -18.64 -7.39 -9.80
C VAL A 127 -20.01 -6.95 -9.30
N LYS A 128 -20.69 -6.04 -10.02
CA LYS A 128 -22.06 -5.63 -9.68
C LYS A 128 -23.06 -6.78 -9.77
N GLU A 129 -22.92 -7.69 -10.73
CA GLU A 129 -23.74 -8.90 -10.83
C GLU A 129 -23.58 -9.79 -9.59
N ILE A 130 -22.34 -10.06 -9.17
CA ILE A 130 -22.05 -10.89 -7.99
C ILE A 130 -22.61 -10.26 -6.71
N ILE A 131 -22.43 -8.94 -6.53
CA ILE A 131 -22.99 -8.21 -5.38
C ILE A 131 -24.52 -8.35 -5.33
N LYS A 132 -25.20 -8.27 -6.49
CA LYS A 132 -26.66 -8.43 -6.57
C LYS A 132 -27.12 -9.84 -6.19
N LYS A 133 -26.29 -10.88 -6.41
CA LYS A 133 -26.61 -12.25 -5.98
C LYS A 133 -26.61 -12.41 -4.46
N ASN A 134 -26.01 -11.48 -3.72
CA ASN A 134 -25.98 -11.47 -2.26
C ASN A 134 -25.46 -12.80 -1.67
N LEU A 135 -24.39 -13.33 -2.26
CA LEU A 135 -23.75 -14.59 -1.85
C LEU A 135 -23.28 -14.50 -0.39
N SER A 136 -23.62 -15.51 0.41
CA SER A 136 -23.07 -15.68 1.76
C SER A 136 -21.60 -16.07 1.68
N LEU A 137 -20.79 -15.49 2.57
CA LEU A 137 -19.41 -15.93 2.73
C LEU A 137 -19.33 -17.06 3.76
N GLU A 138 -18.35 -17.94 3.57
CA GLU A 138 -18.01 -18.99 4.53
C GLU A 138 -16.49 -19.05 4.74
N ARG A 139 -16.07 -18.92 6.00
CA ARG A 139 -14.71 -19.17 6.44
C ARG A 139 -14.55 -20.62 6.85
N ARG A 140 -13.46 -21.25 6.43
CA ARG A 140 -13.06 -22.59 6.91
C ARG A 140 -11.59 -22.58 7.26
N GLU A 141 -11.23 -23.26 8.34
CA GLU A 141 -9.84 -23.57 8.65
C GLU A 141 -9.54 -24.98 8.20
N ILE A 142 -8.52 -25.11 7.35
CA ILE A 142 -8.09 -26.38 6.77
C ILE A 142 -6.60 -26.56 7.03
N SER A 143 -6.13 -27.81 6.95
CA SER A 143 -4.69 -28.08 7.03
C SER A 143 -3.97 -27.48 5.83
N LYS A 144 -2.67 -27.18 5.99
CA LYS A 144 -1.82 -26.76 4.87
C LYS A 144 -1.84 -27.77 3.71
N GLU A 145 -1.86 -29.07 4.01
CA GLU A 145 -1.90 -30.14 3.00
C GLU A 145 -3.21 -30.14 2.20
N GLU A 146 -4.34 -29.86 2.84
CA GLU A 146 -5.63 -29.72 2.17
C GLU A 146 -5.67 -28.44 1.34
N ALA A 147 -5.15 -27.33 1.86
CA ALA A 147 -5.06 -26.07 1.13
C ALA A 147 -4.19 -26.23 -0.12
N ARG A 148 -3.02 -26.86 0.00
CA ARG A 148 -2.12 -27.15 -1.12
C ARG A 148 -2.84 -27.93 -2.22
N ARG A 149 -3.48 -29.06 -1.86
CA ARG A 149 -4.26 -29.87 -2.82
C ARG A 149 -5.40 -29.09 -3.49
N LEU A 150 -6.07 -28.21 -2.74
CA LEU A 150 -7.13 -27.37 -3.27
C LEU A 150 -6.59 -26.38 -4.31
N PHE A 151 -5.55 -25.62 -3.98
CA PHE A 151 -5.01 -24.59 -4.86
C PHE A 151 -4.17 -25.15 -6.02
N GLU A 152 -3.58 -26.34 -5.88
CA GLU A 152 -2.99 -27.11 -7.00
C GLU A 152 -4.06 -27.47 -8.04
N ARG A 153 -5.21 -27.98 -7.59
CA ARG A 153 -6.34 -28.31 -8.48
C ARG A 153 -6.90 -27.07 -9.19
N LEU A 154 -6.88 -25.92 -8.51
CA LEU A 154 -7.30 -24.63 -9.07
C LEU A 154 -6.21 -23.97 -9.93
N LYS A 155 -5.00 -24.53 -9.97
CA LYS A 155 -3.82 -24.00 -10.70
C LYS A 155 -3.43 -22.58 -10.26
N GLU A 156 -3.51 -22.32 -8.95
CA GLU A 156 -3.22 -21.03 -8.33
C GLU A 156 -1.81 -21.01 -7.74
N ASP A 157 -0.79 -20.96 -8.60
CA ASP A 157 0.62 -21.11 -8.20
C ASP A 157 1.06 -20.08 -7.13
N PHE A 158 0.64 -18.83 -7.24
CA PHE A 158 0.95 -17.78 -6.27
C PHE A 158 0.36 -18.07 -4.88
N LYS A 159 -0.80 -18.73 -4.81
CA LYS A 159 -1.40 -19.15 -3.54
C LYS A 159 -0.63 -20.31 -2.91
N LEU A 160 -0.07 -21.21 -3.73
CA LEU A 160 0.79 -22.29 -3.24
C LEU A 160 2.06 -21.74 -2.57
N GLU A 161 2.72 -20.76 -3.19
CA GLU A 161 3.87 -20.06 -2.60
C GLU A 161 3.50 -19.44 -1.23
N LEU A 162 2.37 -18.75 -1.16
CA LEU A 162 1.88 -18.16 0.09
C LEU A 162 1.63 -19.21 1.18
N ILE A 163 1.09 -20.38 0.83
CA ILE A 163 0.84 -21.46 1.80
C ILE A 163 2.14 -22.00 2.39
N GLU A 164 3.19 -22.16 1.58
CA GLU A 164 4.47 -22.68 2.06
C GLU A 164 5.14 -21.73 3.07
N GLU A 165 5.03 -20.42 2.85
CA GLU A 165 5.63 -19.40 3.73
C GLU A 165 4.93 -19.24 5.08
N LEU A 166 3.65 -19.60 5.18
CA LEU A 166 2.91 -19.41 6.44
C LEU A 166 3.50 -20.32 7.54
N PRO A 167 3.77 -19.84 8.75
CA PRO A 167 4.38 -20.68 9.80
C PRO A 167 3.41 -21.73 10.37
N ASN A 168 2.10 -21.48 10.25
CA ASN A 168 1.06 -22.28 10.92
C ASN A 168 0.71 -23.56 10.16
N SER A 169 0.41 -24.64 10.87
CA SER A 169 -0.04 -25.91 10.26
C SER A 169 -1.46 -25.86 9.67
N LYS A 170 -2.25 -24.85 10.06
CA LYS A 170 -3.58 -24.57 9.53
C LYS A 170 -3.63 -23.18 8.90
N VAL A 171 -4.43 -23.08 7.85
CA VAL A 171 -4.70 -21.83 7.14
C VAL A 171 -6.21 -21.65 7.00
N SER A 172 -6.64 -20.39 6.89
CA SER A 172 -8.04 -20.09 6.62
C SER A 172 -8.27 -19.79 5.15
N ILE A 173 -9.42 -20.24 4.68
CA ILE A 173 -9.95 -19.94 3.35
C ILE A 173 -11.32 -19.30 3.50
N TYR A 174 -11.66 -18.42 2.56
CA TYR A 174 -13.01 -17.89 2.41
C TYR A 174 -13.59 -18.37 1.09
N SER A 175 -14.85 -18.75 1.12
CA SER A 175 -15.58 -19.17 -0.07
C SER A 175 -16.90 -18.40 -0.20
N GLN A 176 -17.27 -18.14 -1.45
CA GLN A 176 -18.56 -17.57 -1.85
C GLN A 176 -18.98 -18.24 -3.15
N GLU A 177 -20.08 -19.00 -3.11
CA GLU A 177 -20.51 -19.85 -4.22
C GLU A 177 -19.38 -20.81 -4.67
N ASN A 178 -18.94 -20.73 -5.93
CA ASN A 178 -17.90 -21.58 -6.49
C ASN A 178 -16.50 -20.99 -6.34
N PHE A 179 -16.39 -19.77 -5.81
CA PHE A 179 -15.12 -19.09 -5.60
C PHE A 179 -14.56 -19.40 -4.21
N VAL A 180 -13.24 -19.61 -4.14
CA VAL A 180 -12.50 -19.82 -2.90
C VAL A 180 -11.16 -19.11 -2.96
N ASP A 181 -10.77 -18.50 -1.85
CA ASP A 181 -9.53 -17.76 -1.73
C ASP A 181 -8.82 -18.02 -0.39
N LEU A 182 -7.49 -17.96 -0.41
CA LEU A 182 -6.64 -18.07 0.77
C LEU A 182 -6.59 -16.71 1.45
N CYS A 183 -7.23 -16.61 2.62
CA CYS A 183 -7.39 -15.32 3.29
C CYS A 183 -7.61 -15.49 4.81
N LYS A 184 -7.02 -14.61 5.61
CA LYS A 184 -7.26 -14.54 7.08
C LYS A 184 -8.60 -13.87 7.42
N GLY A 185 -9.09 -13.01 6.53
CA GLY A 185 -10.16 -12.05 6.81
C GLY A 185 -9.59 -10.72 7.32
N PRO A 186 -10.45 -9.81 7.79
CA PRO A 186 -11.89 -10.01 7.98
C PRO A 186 -12.73 -9.71 6.73
N HIS A 187 -13.95 -10.23 6.67
CA HIS A 187 -14.94 -10.00 5.62
C HIS A 187 -16.35 -9.66 6.16
N LEU A 188 -17.20 -9.14 5.28
CA LEU A 188 -18.64 -8.97 5.51
C LEU A 188 -19.37 -10.31 5.55
N LEU A 189 -20.63 -10.31 6.01
CA LEU A 189 -21.44 -11.53 6.05
C LEU A 189 -21.79 -12.03 4.64
N SER A 190 -22.03 -11.10 3.73
CA SER A 190 -22.45 -11.40 2.36
C SER A 190 -21.93 -10.36 1.37
N THR A 191 -21.83 -10.74 0.10
CA THR A 191 -21.42 -9.84 -0.98
C THR A 191 -22.39 -8.68 -1.21
N GLY A 192 -23.68 -8.84 -0.87
CA GLY A 192 -24.71 -7.80 -1.05
C GLY A 192 -24.70 -6.70 0.02
N GLU A 193 -23.86 -6.83 1.05
CA GLU A 193 -23.57 -5.74 1.98
C GLU A 193 -22.70 -4.64 1.36
N ILE A 194 -22.02 -4.93 0.25
CA ILE A 194 -21.31 -3.91 -0.55
C ILE A 194 -22.36 -3.04 -1.27
N LYS A 195 -22.49 -1.76 -0.87
CA LYS A 195 -23.51 -0.86 -1.41
C LYS A 195 -23.02 -0.01 -2.58
N ALA A 196 -21.77 0.44 -2.53
CA ALA A 196 -21.17 1.26 -3.55
C ALA A 196 -19.73 0.81 -3.80
N ILE A 197 -19.38 0.62 -5.06
CA ILE A 197 -18.05 0.16 -5.48
C ILE A 197 -17.68 0.78 -6.83
N LYS A 198 -16.40 1.07 -7.02
CA LYS A 198 -15.84 1.57 -8.27
C LYS A 198 -14.46 0.97 -8.52
N LEU A 199 -14.21 0.47 -9.72
CA LEU A 199 -12.85 0.14 -10.17
C LEU A 199 -12.20 1.40 -10.74
N LEU A 200 -10.95 1.65 -10.38
CA LEU A 200 -10.26 2.93 -10.58
C LEU A 200 -9.26 2.87 -11.74
N SER A 201 -8.34 1.90 -11.69
CA SER A 201 -7.23 1.81 -12.64
C SER A 201 -6.61 0.41 -12.63
N VAL A 202 -5.79 0.15 -13.64
CA VAL A 202 -4.92 -1.02 -13.74
C VAL A 202 -3.47 -0.54 -13.76
N ALA A 203 -2.59 -1.18 -13.00
CA ALA A 203 -1.16 -0.90 -13.00
C ALA A 203 -0.35 -2.20 -13.07
N GLY A 204 0.90 -2.12 -13.52
CA GLY A 204 1.85 -3.21 -13.39
C GLY A 204 2.40 -3.30 -11.97
N ALA A 205 2.50 -4.51 -11.43
CA ALA A 205 3.17 -4.78 -10.17
C ALA A 205 4.02 -6.05 -10.29
N TYR A 206 5.20 -6.08 -9.70
CA TYR A 206 6.01 -7.29 -9.64
C TYR A 206 5.64 -8.12 -8.41
N TRP A 207 5.61 -9.44 -8.56
CA TRP A 207 5.38 -10.34 -7.44
C TRP A 207 6.40 -10.09 -6.32
N ARG A 208 5.92 -9.90 -5.08
CA ARG A 208 6.73 -9.48 -3.90
C ARG A 208 7.49 -8.16 -4.05
N GLY A 209 7.15 -7.34 -5.05
CA GLY A 209 7.86 -6.09 -5.33
C GLY A 209 9.29 -6.29 -5.84
N ASP A 210 9.61 -7.48 -6.37
CA ASP A 210 10.92 -7.82 -6.92
C ASP A 210 10.82 -7.93 -8.44
N GLU A 211 11.51 -7.04 -9.16
CA GLU A 211 11.55 -6.95 -10.62
C GLU A 211 12.04 -8.23 -11.34
N ARG A 212 12.70 -9.14 -10.60
CA ARG A 212 13.13 -10.46 -11.11
C ARG A 212 11.99 -11.46 -11.18
N ASN A 213 10.89 -11.20 -10.48
CA ASN A 213 9.72 -12.08 -10.44
C ASN A 213 8.73 -11.75 -11.57
N PRO A 214 7.73 -12.62 -11.82
CA PRO A 214 6.69 -12.33 -12.81
C PRO A 214 5.98 -11.00 -12.56
N MET A 215 5.66 -10.30 -13.64
CA MET A 215 4.80 -9.12 -13.63
C MET A 215 3.33 -9.55 -13.54
N LEU A 216 2.59 -8.90 -12.65
CA LEU A 216 1.15 -9.05 -12.43
C LEU A 216 0.45 -7.72 -12.77
N TRP A 217 -0.85 -7.82 -13.03
CA TRP A 217 -1.73 -6.68 -13.23
C TRP A 217 -2.49 -6.41 -11.94
N ARG A 218 -2.23 -5.25 -11.35
CA ARG A 218 -2.90 -4.75 -10.16
C ARG A 218 -4.13 -3.97 -10.56
N ILE A 219 -5.30 -4.48 -10.25
CA ILE A 219 -6.57 -3.76 -10.43
C ILE A 219 -6.90 -3.03 -9.13
N TYR A 220 -6.98 -1.70 -9.18
CA TYR A 220 -7.38 -0.86 -8.05
C TYR A 220 -8.89 -0.64 -8.04
N GLY A 221 -9.48 -0.65 -6.85
CA GLY A 221 -10.87 -0.31 -6.64
C GLY A 221 -11.12 0.33 -5.28
N THR A 222 -12.31 0.88 -5.08
CA THR A 222 -12.75 1.40 -3.79
C THR A 222 -14.21 1.04 -3.53
N ALA A 223 -14.59 0.98 -2.26
CA ALA A 223 -15.93 0.63 -1.82
C ALA A 223 -16.35 1.43 -0.58
N PHE A 224 -17.63 1.76 -0.51
CA PHE A 224 -18.28 2.51 0.57
C PHE A 224 -19.66 1.94 0.94
N PHE A 225 -20.14 2.25 2.15
CA PHE A 225 -21.43 1.78 2.66
C PHE A 225 -22.62 2.56 2.06
N SER A 226 -22.36 3.69 1.39
CA SER A 226 -23.36 4.48 0.67
C SER A 226 -22.85 4.96 -0.69
N LYS A 227 -23.78 5.29 -1.60
CA LYS A 227 -23.42 5.83 -2.93
C LYS A 227 -22.93 7.26 -2.83
N GLU A 228 -23.42 7.98 -1.82
CA GLU A 228 -23.09 9.37 -1.50
C GLU A 228 -21.62 9.48 -1.09
N GLU A 229 -21.15 8.63 -0.18
CA GLU A 229 -19.73 8.57 0.22
C GLU A 229 -18.81 8.23 -0.97
N LEU A 230 -19.22 7.27 -1.81
CA LEU A 230 -18.45 6.93 -3.01
C LEU A 230 -18.36 8.14 -3.96
N LYS A 231 -19.49 8.84 -4.16
CA LYS A 231 -19.52 10.02 -5.04
C LYS A 231 -18.60 11.11 -4.51
N GLU A 232 -18.67 11.44 -3.22
CA GLU A 232 -17.80 12.43 -2.59
C GLU A 232 -16.32 12.05 -2.73
N TYR A 233 -15.99 10.78 -2.53
CA TYR A 233 -14.63 10.28 -2.71
C TYR A 233 -14.14 10.42 -4.15
N LEU A 234 -14.97 10.09 -5.15
CA LEU A 234 -14.62 10.23 -6.56
C LEU A 234 -14.45 11.69 -6.98
N GLU A 235 -15.31 12.60 -6.48
CA GLU A 235 -15.17 14.05 -6.69
C GLU A 235 -13.84 14.57 -6.10
N ARG A 236 -13.46 14.09 -4.91
CA ARG A 236 -12.17 14.41 -4.30
C ARG A 236 -10.99 13.89 -5.11
N LEU A 237 -11.06 12.67 -5.66
CA LEU A 237 -10.02 12.13 -6.53
C LEU A 237 -9.85 12.97 -7.80
N GLU A 238 -10.94 13.46 -8.38
CA GLU A 238 -10.87 14.35 -9.54
C GLU A 238 -10.20 15.68 -9.19
N GLU A 239 -10.52 16.26 -8.02
CA GLU A 239 -9.87 17.47 -7.54
C GLU A 239 -8.37 17.26 -7.28
N ILE A 240 -7.96 16.09 -6.78
CA ILE A 240 -6.54 15.73 -6.64
C ILE A 240 -5.86 15.67 -8.00
N LYS A 241 -6.48 15.02 -9.01
CA LYS A 241 -5.94 14.95 -10.38
C LYS A 241 -5.81 16.32 -11.02
N ARG A 242 -6.76 17.24 -10.76
CA ARG A 242 -6.69 18.63 -11.24
C ARG A 242 -5.52 19.41 -10.64
N ARG A 243 -5.04 19.03 -9.46
CA ARG A 243 -3.94 19.68 -8.73
C ARG A 243 -2.62 18.93 -8.81
N ASP A 244 -2.54 17.91 -9.65
CA ASP A 244 -1.31 17.15 -9.87
C ASP A 244 -0.24 18.05 -10.50
N HIS A 245 0.88 18.23 -9.80
CA HIS A 245 1.99 19.06 -10.27
C HIS A 245 2.60 18.57 -11.59
N ARG A 246 2.45 17.29 -11.95
CA ARG A 246 2.90 16.74 -13.23
C ARG A 246 2.02 17.23 -14.38
N LYS A 247 0.71 17.26 -14.15
CA LYS A 247 -0.26 17.82 -15.10
C LYS A 247 -0.07 19.32 -15.23
N LEU A 248 -0.09 20.04 -14.11
CA LEU A 248 0.08 21.50 -14.08
C LEU A 248 1.47 21.93 -14.58
N GLY A 249 2.52 21.18 -14.26
CA GLY A 249 3.88 21.45 -14.70
C GLY A 249 4.01 21.47 -16.22
N LYS A 250 3.31 20.54 -16.89
CA LYS A 250 3.21 20.51 -18.35
C LYS A 250 2.31 21.62 -18.90
N GLU A 251 1.09 21.77 -18.37
CA GLU A 251 0.12 22.77 -18.84
C GLU A 251 0.62 24.22 -18.68
N LEU A 252 1.41 24.49 -17.64
CA LEU A 252 1.96 25.82 -17.33
C LEU A 252 3.40 26.00 -17.84
N GLU A 253 3.98 25.01 -18.51
CA GLU A 253 5.35 25.02 -19.04
C GLU A 253 6.41 25.32 -17.96
N LEU A 254 6.30 24.65 -16.81
CA LEU A 254 7.20 24.86 -15.67
C LEU A 254 8.42 23.94 -15.74
N PHE A 255 8.22 22.67 -16.09
CA PHE A 255 9.29 21.69 -16.22
C PHE A 255 8.89 20.57 -17.19
N THR A 256 9.88 19.82 -17.65
CA THR A 256 9.67 18.56 -18.37
C THR A 256 10.63 17.48 -17.86
N ILE A 257 10.28 16.21 -18.09
CA ILE A 257 11.11 15.05 -17.83
C ILE A 257 11.06 14.22 -19.12
N GLU A 258 12.21 14.07 -19.77
CA GLU A 258 12.31 13.37 -21.05
C GLU A 258 13.00 12.02 -20.84
N GLU A 259 12.41 10.94 -21.36
CA GLU A 259 12.96 9.59 -21.23
C GLU A 259 14.38 9.48 -21.81
N ASP A 260 14.64 10.16 -22.93
CA ASP A 260 15.95 10.20 -23.60
C ASP A 260 17.06 10.85 -22.74
N ILE A 261 16.69 11.71 -21.80
CA ILE A 261 17.63 12.32 -20.85
C ILE A 261 17.83 11.42 -19.64
N GLY A 262 16.73 10.82 -19.17
CA GLY A 262 16.72 9.84 -18.09
C GLY A 262 15.62 10.11 -17.07
N PRO A 263 15.02 9.06 -16.50
CA PRO A 263 13.94 9.19 -15.52
C PRO A 263 14.41 9.94 -14.26
N GLY A 264 13.54 10.82 -13.75
CA GLY A 264 13.82 11.63 -12.55
C GLY A 264 14.73 12.84 -12.78
N LEU A 265 15.25 13.04 -14.00
CA LEU A 265 16.10 14.19 -14.34
C LEU A 265 15.26 15.34 -14.89
N VAL A 266 14.84 16.23 -14.00
CA VAL A 266 13.95 17.36 -14.32
C VAL A 266 14.67 18.46 -15.10
N ILE A 267 14.13 18.82 -16.26
CA ILE A 267 14.47 20.05 -16.98
C ILE A 267 13.56 21.18 -16.52
N TRP A 268 14.12 22.20 -15.88
CA TRP A 268 13.38 23.40 -15.52
C TRP A 268 13.23 24.32 -16.74
N LEU A 269 11.99 24.52 -17.20
CA LEU A 269 11.66 25.43 -18.28
C LEU A 269 11.69 26.88 -17.77
N PRO A 270 11.74 27.91 -18.64
CA PRO A 270 11.94 29.30 -18.23
C PRO A 270 11.01 29.79 -17.11
N LYS A 271 9.72 29.46 -17.17
CA LYS A 271 8.74 29.85 -16.13
C LYS A 271 9.03 29.15 -14.79
N GLY A 272 9.28 27.84 -14.81
CA GLY A 272 9.62 27.09 -13.59
C GLY A 272 10.98 27.49 -13.01
N ALA A 273 11.95 27.80 -13.87
CA ALA A 273 13.26 28.31 -13.47
C ALA A 273 13.16 29.64 -12.70
N ILE A 274 12.26 30.55 -13.12
CA ILE A 274 11.98 31.78 -12.38
C ILE A 274 11.36 31.49 -11.01
N ILE A 275 10.38 30.59 -10.94
CA ILE A 275 9.78 30.19 -9.64
C ILE A 275 10.86 29.62 -8.70
N ARG A 276 11.69 28.71 -9.21
CA ARG A 276 12.81 28.14 -8.47
C ARG A 276 13.77 29.24 -7.99
N ASN A 277 14.15 30.18 -8.85
CA ASN A 277 15.03 31.29 -8.49
C ASN A 277 14.45 32.18 -7.38
N ILE A 278 13.13 32.47 -7.40
CA ILE A 278 12.46 33.22 -6.34
C ILE A 278 12.59 32.49 -4.99
N ILE A 279 12.32 31.18 -4.98
CA ILE A 279 12.43 30.34 -3.78
C ILE A 279 13.88 30.28 -3.28
N GLU A 280 14.84 30.05 -4.17
CA GLU A 280 16.26 29.96 -3.83
C GLU A 280 16.79 31.28 -3.27
N ASN A 281 16.38 32.42 -3.83
CA ASN A 281 16.80 33.74 -3.32
C ASN A 281 16.20 34.03 -1.96
N PHE A 282 14.90 33.76 -1.76
CA PHE A 282 14.29 33.84 -0.43
C PHE A 282 15.02 32.95 0.58
N TRP A 283 15.33 31.71 0.22
CA TRP A 283 16.06 30.79 1.08
C TRP A 283 17.44 31.34 1.46
N LYS A 284 18.22 31.85 0.49
CA LYS A 284 19.54 32.45 0.74
C LYS A 284 19.43 33.64 1.67
N GLU A 285 18.51 34.56 1.40
CA GLU A 285 18.29 35.76 2.22
C GLU A 285 17.97 35.41 3.68
N VAL A 286 17.07 34.46 3.90
CA VAL A 286 16.69 34.04 5.26
C VAL A 286 17.86 33.39 6.00
N HIS A 287 18.66 32.57 5.32
CA HIS A 287 19.83 31.91 5.92
C HIS A 287 20.91 32.92 6.29
N LEU A 288 21.23 33.86 5.39
CA LEU A 288 22.20 34.91 5.63
C LEU A 288 21.76 35.83 6.79
N LYS A 289 20.48 36.24 6.84
CA LYS A 289 19.90 37.01 7.96
C LYS A 289 20.00 36.29 9.31
N ARG A 290 20.06 34.96 9.31
CA ARG A 290 20.16 34.11 10.52
C ARG A 290 21.61 33.67 10.83
N GLY A 291 22.59 34.27 10.18
CA GLY A 291 24.01 34.02 10.43
C GLY A 291 24.52 32.68 9.93
N TYR A 292 23.86 32.07 8.94
CA TYR A 292 24.43 30.94 8.21
C TYR A 292 25.49 31.44 7.22
N GLN A 293 26.52 30.63 7.05
CA GLN A 293 27.61 30.86 6.11
C GLN A 293 27.35 30.03 4.85
N LEU A 294 27.21 30.70 3.71
CA LEU A 294 26.97 30.04 2.43
C LEU A 294 28.25 29.36 1.94
N VAL A 295 28.14 28.10 1.52
CA VAL A 295 29.24 27.32 0.94
C VAL A 295 28.81 26.72 -0.39
N TYR A 296 29.78 26.38 -1.24
CA TYR A 296 29.58 25.67 -2.50
C TYR A 296 30.56 24.51 -2.56
N THR A 297 30.05 23.29 -2.77
CA THR A 297 30.85 22.07 -2.69
C THR A 297 30.71 21.22 -3.95
N PRO A 298 31.76 20.45 -4.34
CA PRO A 298 31.71 19.61 -5.54
C PRO A 298 30.53 18.62 -5.56
N HIS A 299 30.17 18.15 -6.75
CA HIS A 299 29.12 17.14 -6.95
C HIS A 299 29.63 15.69 -6.90
N ILE A 300 30.95 15.52 -6.94
CA ILE A 300 31.63 14.24 -7.03
C ILE A 300 32.81 14.23 -6.05
N ALA A 301 33.11 13.08 -5.47
CA ALA A 301 34.27 12.88 -4.61
C ALA A 301 34.86 11.48 -4.81
N LEU A 302 36.06 11.26 -4.27
CA LEU A 302 36.62 9.92 -4.16
C LEU A 302 35.72 9.03 -3.29
N LYS A 303 35.61 7.76 -3.67
CA LYS A 303 34.79 6.76 -2.98
C LYS A 303 35.14 6.63 -1.49
N ASP A 304 36.43 6.79 -1.16
CA ASP A 304 36.93 6.74 0.22
C ASP A 304 36.31 7.79 1.14
N LEU A 305 35.89 8.96 0.63
CA LEU A 305 35.18 9.95 1.43
C LEU A 305 33.86 9.38 1.98
N TRP A 306 33.15 8.62 1.16
CA TRP A 306 31.89 7.98 1.52
C TRP A 306 32.09 6.81 2.47
N LYS A 307 33.26 6.14 2.40
CA LYS A 307 33.68 5.14 3.39
C LYS A 307 33.94 5.77 4.75
N VAL A 308 34.75 6.83 4.79
CA VAL A 308 35.10 7.54 6.04
C VAL A 308 33.85 8.11 6.71
N SER A 309 32.89 8.59 5.93
CA SER A 309 31.63 9.12 6.44
C SER A 309 30.57 8.06 6.74
N GLY A 310 30.85 6.76 6.51
CA GLY A 310 29.92 5.64 6.74
C GLY A 310 28.77 5.52 5.73
N HIS A 311 28.71 6.36 4.69
CA HIS A 311 27.61 6.34 3.72
C HIS A 311 27.63 5.08 2.85
N LEU A 312 28.81 4.48 2.61
CA LEU A 312 28.88 3.21 1.88
C LEU A 312 28.26 2.05 2.65
N ASP A 313 28.26 2.08 3.98
CA ASP A 313 27.73 0.98 4.78
C ASP A 313 26.19 0.98 4.80
N PHE A 314 25.57 2.16 4.78
CA PHE A 314 24.13 2.33 4.96
C PHE A 314 23.36 2.82 3.73
N TYR A 315 24.05 3.38 2.73
CA TYR A 315 23.42 4.09 1.63
C TYR A 315 23.93 3.68 0.24
N ALA A 316 24.86 2.71 0.16
CA ALA A 316 25.44 2.28 -1.11
C ALA A 316 24.40 1.84 -2.15
N GLU A 317 23.31 1.19 -1.74
CA GLU A 317 22.26 0.76 -2.66
C GLU A 317 21.50 1.92 -3.33
N ASN A 318 21.48 3.10 -2.69
CA ASN A 318 20.82 4.31 -3.19
C ASN A 318 21.82 5.30 -3.81
N MET A 319 23.06 4.89 -4.03
CA MET A 319 24.09 5.69 -4.68
C MET A 319 24.23 5.26 -6.14
N PHE A 320 24.42 6.22 -7.04
CA PHE A 320 24.79 5.91 -8.41
C PHE A 320 26.07 5.07 -8.45
N PRO A 321 26.26 4.19 -9.45
CA PRO A 321 27.52 3.45 -9.60
C PRO A 321 28.74 4.37 -9.62
N SER A 322 29.85 3.90 -9.05
CA SER A 322 31.11 4.65 -9.08
C SER A 322 31.74 4.64 -10.48
N MET A 323 32.41 5.73 -10.83
CA MET A 323 33.20 5.88 -12.06
C MET A 323 34.68 5.66 -11.74
N GLU A 324 35.32 4.72 -12.43
CA GLU A 324 36.76 4.46 -12.28
C GLU A 324 37.56 5.37 -13.22
N LEU A 325 38.52 6.11 -12.67
CA LEU A 325 39.44 6.95 -13.43
C LEU A 325 40.83 6.88 -12.79
N GLU A 326 41.85 6.52 -13.57
CA GLU A 326 43.26 6.48 -13.12
C GLU A 326 43.48 5.68 -11.81
N ASN A 327 42.89 4.48 -11.71
CA ASN A 327 42.90 3.63 -10.52
C ASN A 327 42.25 4.25 -9.27
N ARG A 328 41.35 5.22 -9.45
CA ARG A 328 40.55 5.82 -8.38
C ARG A 328 39.07 5.74 -8.71
N ALA A 329 38.30 5.30 -7.71
CA ALA A 329 36.86 5.30 -7.78
C ALA A 329 36.31 6.68 -7.39
N TYR A 330 35.61 7.33 -8.31
CA TYR A 330 34.84 8.55 -8.08
C TYR A 330 33.36 8.25 -7.95
N GLN A 331 32.68 9.05 -7.15
CA GLN A 331 31.31 8.79 -6.74
C GLN A 331 30.53 10.11 -6.67
N LEU A 332 29.38 10.16 -7.36
CA LEU A 332 28.44 11.27 -7.25
C LEU A 332 27.90 11.37 -5.82
N LYS A 333 27.73 12.60 -5.33
CA LYS A 333 27.32 12.82 -3.94
C LYS A 333 25.85 12.47 -3.72
N PRO A 334 25.52 11.58 -2.76
CA PRO A 334 24.14 11.38 -2.31
C PRO A 334 23.70 12.42 -1.28
N MET A 335 24.67 13.08 -0.63
CA MET A 335 24.48 14.05 0.45
C MET A 335 25.63 15.08 0.49
N ASN A 336 25.37 16.26 1.06
CA ASN A 336 26.37 17.33 1.17
C ASN A 336 27.24 17.25 2.44
N CYS A 337 26.80 16.48 3.45
CA CYS A 337 27.34 16.49 4.82
C CYS A 337 28.86 16.30 4.89
N PRO A 338 29.48 15.35 4.17
CA PRO A 338 30.93 15.17 4.24
C PRO A 338 31.70 16.41 3.80
N PHE A 339 31.25 17.10 2.75
CA PHE A 339 31.90 18.33 2.30
C PHE A 339 31.81 19.47 3.33
N HIS A 340 30.66 19.61 4.01
CA HIS A 340 30.50 20.64 5.05
C HIS A 340 31.42 20.38 6.26
N ILE A 341 31.66 19.11 6.59
CA ILE A 341 32.66 18.72 7.60
C ILE A 341 34.08 19.08 7.13
N TYR A 342 34.40 18.90 5.85
CA TYR A 342 35.68 19.34 5.30
C TYR A 342 35.86 20.86 5.35
N VAL A 343 34.80 21.64 5.10
CA VAL A 343 34.82 23.11 5.28
C VAL A 343 35.08 23.46 6.75
N TYR A 344 34.41 22.78 7.69
CA TYR A 344 34.66 22.95 9.11
C TYR A 344 36.14 22.69 9.47
N ASN A 345 36.72 21.62 8.92
CA ASN A 345 38.10 21.17 9.21
C ASN A 345 39.21 22.07 8.63
N GLN A 346 38.90 23.04 7.76
CA GLN A 346 39.93 23.94 7.18
C GLN A 346 40.59 24.87 8.20
N LYS A 347 39.98 25.06 9.39
CA LYS A 347 40.49 25.95 10.42
C LYS A 347 40.19 25.37 11.80
N ARG A 348 41.17 25.42 12.72
CA ARG A 348 40.93 25.16 14.15
C ARG A 348 39.94 26.18 14.71
N ARG A 349 38.94 25.73 15.47
CA ARG A 349 37.87 26.57 16.01
C ARG A 349 37.94 26.70 17.53
N SER A 350 37.63 27.89 18.04
CA SER A 350 37.39 28.14 19.46
C SER A 350 35.96 27.78 19.82
N TYR A 351 35.71 27.34 21.06
CA TYR A 351 34.35 27.14 21.57
C TYR A 351 33.48 28.42 21.48
N LYS A 352 34.11 29.60 21.49
CA LYS A 352 33.43 30.90 21.35
C LYS A 352 32.90 31.18 19.94
N GLU A 353 33.42 30.51 18.91
CA GLU A 353 32.92 30.66 17.53
C GLU A 353 31.59 29.91 17.33
N PHE A 354 31.13 29.12 18.31
CA PHE A 354 29.86 28.41 18.22
C PHE A 354 28.67 29.30 18.61
N PRO A 355 27.52 29.13 17.93
CA PRO A 355 27.21 28.11 16.92
C PRO A 355 27.70 28.46 15.49
N ILE A 356 28.37 27.51 14.83
CA ILE A 356 28.73 27.59 13.40
C ILE A 356 27.64 26.91 12.58
N ARG A 357 27.19 27.57 11.51
CA ARG A 357 26.16 27.02 10.61
C ARG A 357 26.57 27.24 9.16
N TYR A 358 26.76 26.16 8.41
CA TYR A 358 26.93 26.23 6.96
C TYR A 358 25.60 25.95 6.26
N CYS A 359 25.42 26.55 5.10
CA CYS A 359 24.25 26.31 4.25
C CYS A 359 24.67 26.24 2.79
N GLU A 360 23.99 25.39 2.02
CA GLU A 360 24.24 25.21 0.59
C GLU A 360 22.94 24.76 -0.09
N LEU A 361 22.63 25.32 -1.27
CA LEU A 361 21.65 24.75 -2.18
C LEU A 361 22.30 23.59 -2.97
N GLY A 362 22.71 22.56 -2.24
CA GLY A 362 23.61 21.53 -2.75
C GLY A 362 22.85 20.46 -3.53
N THR A 363 23.14 20.36 -4.84
CA THR A 363 22.55 19.33 -5.71
C THR A 363 23.15 17.97 -5.41
N VAL A 364 22.31 16.98 -5.14
CA VAL A 364 22.70 15.60 -4.84
C VAL A 364 22.05 14.64 -5.83
N TYR A 365 22.61 13.43 -5.95
CA TYR A 365 22.14 12.40 -6.86
C TYR A 365 21.91 11.10 -6.09
N ARG A 366 20.72 10.51 -6.25
CA ARG A 366 20.32 9.27 -5.60
C ARG A 366 19.81 8.30 -6.64
N PHE A 367 20.23 7.05 -6.50
CA PHE A 367 19.75 5.95 -7.30
C PHE A 367 18.45 5.44 -6.69
N GLU A 368 17.35 6.12 -7.01
CA GLU A 368 16.01 5.69 -6.64
C GLU A 368 15.53 4.66 -7.67
N ARG A 369 14.93 3.55 -7.20
CA ARG A 369 14.43 2.52 -8.11
C ARG A 369 13.30 3.09 -8.98
N SER A 370 13.30 2.70 -10.26
CA SER A 370 12.24 3.05 -11.21
C SER A 370 10.87 2.67 -10.65
N GLY A 371 9.93 3.63 -10.58
CA GLY A 371 8.56 3.40 -10.08
C GLY A 371 8.34 3.62 -8.57
N VAL A 372 9.35 4.05 -7.81
CA VAL A 372 9.22 4.40 -6.38
C VAL A 372 8.74 5.85 -6.17
N LEU A 373 8.82 6.70 -7.20
CA LEU A 373 8.50 8.14 -7.14
C LEU A 373 7.29 8.54 -7.97
#